data_AF-A0A7X6FDJ3-F1
#
_entry.id   AF-A0A7X6FDJ3-F1
#
_cell.length_a   1.000
_cell.length_b   1.000
_cell.length_c   1.000
_cell.angle_alpha   90.00
_cell.angle_beta   90.00
_cell.angle_gamma   90.00
#
_symmetry.space_group_name_H-M   'P 1'
#
loop_
_entity.id
_entity.type
_entity.pdbx_description
1 polymer ?
#
loop_
_entity_poly.entity_id
_entity_poly.type
_entity_poly.pdbx_seq_one_letter_code
_entity_poly.pdbx_strand_id
1 'polypeptide(L)'
;MTPLRQRMSEDMQVRNLSLNTQLSYLQQVSLFARHFGKSPDLLGREDIRTYQVYLANEKKLMPGSIHIAISALRFFFNVTLERAWGSIATSQEAPEAAHGKPGRYAVSDCERAD
;
A
#
# COMPACT_ATOMS: atom_id res chain seq x y z
N MET A 1 -10.42 8.41 -14.13
CA MET A 1 -9.68 7.16 -13.85
C MET A 1 -8.39 7.19 -14.63
N THR A 2 -7.23 6.98 -14.01
CA THR A 2 -5.97 6.84 -14.76
C THR A 2 -5.81 5.40 -15.25
N PRO A 3 -5.18 5.15 -16.41
CA PRO A 3 -4.99 3.79 -16.92
C PRO A 3 -4.20 2.91 -15.93
N LEU A 4 -3.26 3.50 -15.20
CA LEU A 4 -2.46 2.83 -14.18
C LEU A 4 -3.29 2.37 -12.97
N ARG A 5 -4.26 3.18 -12.54
CA ARG A 5 -5.19 2.83 -11.44
C ARG A 5 -6.16 1.74 -11.86
N GLN A 6 -6.55 1.71 -13.13
CA GLN A 6 -7.41 0.67 -13.68
C GLN A 6 -6.67 -0.68 -13.71
N ARG A 7 -5.45 -0.72 -14.24
CA ARG A 7 -4.61 -1.93 -14.24
C ARG A 7 -4.43 -2.51 -12.83
N MET A 8 -4.06 -1.67 -11.87
CA MET A 8 -3.92 -2.13 -10.48
C MET A 8 -5.23 -2.70 -9.91
N SER A 9 -6.39 -2.13 -10.28
CA SER A 9 -7.69 -2.67 -9.87
C SER A 9 -7.96 -4.04 -10.48
N GLU A 10 -7.70 -4.20 -11.77
CA GLU A 10 -7.85 -5.46 -12.51
C GLU A 10 -6.91 -6.54 -11.94
N ASP A 11 -5.65 -6.20 -11.66
CA ASP A 11 -4.66 -7.10 -11.04
C ASP A 11 -5.15 -7.62 -9.67
N MET A 12 -5.75 -6.74 -8.86
CA MET A 12 -6.30 -7.12 -7.56
C MET A 12 -7.57 -7.97 -7.69
N GLN A 13 -8.38 -7.75 -8.72
CA GLN A 13 -9.56 -8.58 -9.04
C GLN A 13 -9.16 -9.99 -9.48
N VAL A 14 -8.14 -10.11 -10.35
CA VAL A 14 -7.61 -11.42 -10.78
C VAL A 14 -7.11 -12.25 -9.60
N ARG A 15 -6.56 -11.58 -8.58
CA ARG A 15 -6.11 -12.21 -7.32
C ARG A 15 -7.20 -12.32 -6.24
N ASN A 16 -8.44 -12.01 -6.59
CA ASN A 16 -9.61 -12.15 -5.73
C ASN A 16 -9.52 -11.36 -4.40
N LEU A 17 -8.84 -10.20 -4.41
CA LEU A 17 -8.76 -9.35 -3.22
C LEU A 17 -10.12 -8.69 -2.93
N SER A 18 -10.47 -8.58 -1.65
CA SER A 18 -11.72 -7.93 -1.24
C SER A 18 -11.77 -6.47 -1.68
N LEU A 19 -12.97 -5.96 -2.00
CA LEU A 19 -13.16 -4.57 -2.44
C LEU A 19 -12.57 -3.55 -1.44
N ASN A 20 -12.68 -3.83 -0.14
CA ASN A 20 -12.10 -2.98 0.89
C ASN A 20 -10.57 -2.93 0.81
N THR A 21 -9.93 -4.07 0.55
CA THR A 21 -8.47 -4.15 0.31
C THR A 21 -8.09 -3.38 -0.95
N GLN A 22 -8.87 -3.52 -2.03
CA GLN A 22 -8.62 -2.80 -3.28
C GLN A 22 -8.65 -1.29 -3.06
N LEU A 23 -9.70 -0.77 -2.42
CA LEU A 23 -9.83 0.65 -2.13
C LEU A 23 -8.70 1.16 -1.23
N SER A 24 -8.34 0.41 -0.19
CA SER A 24 -7.24 0.75 0.70
C SER A 24 -5.92 0.84 -0.07
N TYR A 25 -5.62 -0.14 -0.92
CA TYR A 25 -4.37 -0.15 -1.70
C TYR A 25 -4.29 1.02 -2.68
N LEU A 26 -5.38 1.29 -3.41
CA LEU A 26 -5.45 2.45 -4.30
C LEU A 26 -5.28 3.78 -3.56
N GLN A 27 -5.81 3.89 -2.35
CA GLN A 27 -5.62 5.07 -1.51
C GLN A 27 -4.15 5.23 -1.09
N GLN A 28 -3.50 4.16 -0.64
CA GLN A 28 -2.10 4.22 -0.21
C GLN A 28 -1.16 4.62 -1.36
N VAL A 29 -1.35 4.05 -2.56
CA VAL A 29 -0.57 4.44 -3.76
C VAL A 29 -0.81 5.89 -4.14
N SER A 30 -2.05 6.38 -4.02
CA SER A 30 -2.38 7.79 -4.28
C SER A 30 -1.71 8.73 -3.27
N LEU A 31 -1.71 8.37 -1.97
CA LEU A 31 -1.05 9.15 -0.92
C LEU A 31 0.47 9.20 -1.13
N PHE A 32 1.07 8.09 -1.54
CA PHE A 32 2.49 8.01 -1.88
C PHE A 32 2.82 8.93 -3.05
N ALA A 33 2.08 8.86 -4.16
CA ALA A 33 2.28 9.73 -5.33
C ALA A 33 2.13 11.22 -4.96
N ARG A 34 1.14 11.55 -4.11
CA ARG A 34 0.92 12.92 -3.62
C ARG A 34 2.04 13.43 -2.73
N HIS A 35 2.66 12.57 -1.92
CA HIS A 35 3.77 12.97 -1.05
C HIS A 35 4.99 13.43 -1.87
N PHE A 36 5.32 12.73 -2.96
CA PHE A 36 6.45 13.08 -3.83
C PHE A 36 6.08 14.06 -4.96
N GLY A 37 4.78 14.31 -5.18
CA GLY A 37 4.30 15.13 -6.31
C GLY A 37 4.64 14.52 -7.68
N LYS A 38 4.89 13.22 -7.74
CA LYS A 38 5.35 12.50 -8.93
C LYS A 38 4.46 11.30 -9.20
N SER A 39 4.43 10.88 -10.45
CA SER A 39 3.71 9.68 -10.84
C SER A 39 4.35 8.44 -10.19
N PRO A 40 3.58 7.51 -9.62
CA PRO A 40 4.10 6.42 -8.79
C PRO A 40 4.96 5.40 -9.56
N ASP A 41 4.86 5.39 -10.89
CA ASP A 41 5.72 4.63 -11.80
C ASP A 41 7.14 5.20 -11.93
N LEU A 42 7.35 6.47 -11.61
CA LEU A 42 8.67 7.11 -11.60
C LEU A 42 9.40 6.97 -10.26
N LEU A 43 8.69 6.52 -9.24
CA LEU A 43 9.23 6.35 -7.89
C LEU A 43 9.86 4.96 -7.73
N GLY A 44 10.82 4.86 -6.81
CA GLY A 44 11.61 3.66 -6.58
C GLY A 44 11.75 3.29 -5.11
N ARG A 45 12.69 2.37 -4.84
CA ARG A 45 12.94 1.85 -3.49
C ARG A 45 13.29 2.94 -2.48
N GLU A 46 14.15 3.88 -2.87
CA GLU A 46 14.60 4.94 -1.97
C GLU A 46 13.44 5.87 -1.57
N ASP A 47 12.50 6.10 -2.48
CA ASP A 47 11.27 6.83 -2.20
C ASP A 47 10.37 6.05 -1.23
N ILE A 48 10.26 4.72 -1.39
CA ILE A 48 9.51 3.87 -0.45
C ILE A 48 10.13 3.93 0.95
N ARG A 49 11.46 3.86 1.06
CA ARG A 49 12.17 3.97 2.35
C ARG A 49 11.92 5.34 2.98
N THR A 50 12.06 6.41 2.21
CA THR A 50 11.79 7.78 2.66
C THR A 50 10.35 7.92 3.14
N TYR A 51 9.40 7.33 2.42
CA TYR A 51 7.99 7.34 2.79
C TYR A 51 7.71 6.56 4.07
N GLN A 52 8.36 5.42 4.30
CA GLN A 52 8.24 4.69 5.57
C GLN A 52 8.68 5.56 6.75
N VAL A 53 9.81 6.25 6.62
CA VAL A 53 10.34 7.15 7.65
C VAL A 53 9.38 8.32 7.87
N TYR A 54 8.84 8.92 6.81
CA TYR A 54 7.80 9.96 6.88
C TYR A 54 6.55 9.47 7.64
N LEU A 55 6.05 8.27 7.31
CA LEU A 55 4.87 7.71 7.96
C LEU A 55 5.10 7.44 9.46
N ALA A 56 6.30 7.00 9.83
CA ALA A 56 6.67 6.70 11.21
C ALA A 56 6.89 7.99 12.03
N ASN A 57 7.65 8.95 11.49
CA ASN A 57 8.09 10.12 12.25
C ASN A 57 7.09 11.28 12.19
N GLU A 58 6.56 11.59 11.01
CA GLU A 58 5.72 12.76 10.81
C GLU A 58 4.24 12.44 11.03
N LYS A 59 3.77 11.34 10.45
CA LYS A 59 2.38 10.91 10.58
C LYS A 59 2.12 10.11 11.86
N LYS A 60 3.17 9.67 12.56
CA LYS A 60 3.12 8.87 13.80
C LYS A 60 2.14 7.70 13.70
N LEU A 61 2.07 7.07 12.54
CA LEU A 61 1.14 5.98 12.31
C LEU A 61 1.54 4.74 13.11
N MET A 62 0.54 3.99 13.54
CA MET A 62 0.78 2.67 14.13
C MET A 62 1.45 1.74 13.11
N PRO A 63 2.35 0.84 13.56
CA PRO A 63 3.07 -0.08 12.68
C PRO A 63 2.17 -0.90 11.73
N GLY A 64 0.96 -1.28 12.18
CA GLY A 64 -0.01 -1.99 11.34
C GLY A 64 -0.48 -1.18 10.13
N SER A 65 -0.71 0.13 10.31
CA SER A 65 -1.11 1.03 9.22
C SER A 65 0.04 1.24 8.23
N ILE A 66 1.28 1.34 8.72
CA ILE A 66 2.47 1.42 7.87
C ILE A 66 2.60 0.13 7.05
N HIS A 67 2.40 -1.03 7.68
CA HIS A 67 2.49 -2.32 6.99
C HIS A 67 1.48 -2.44 5.84
N ILE A 68 0.25 -1.94 6.00
CA ILE A 68 -0.74 -1.90 4.91
C ILE A 68 -0.26 -1.01 3.76
N ALA A 69 0.28 0.17 4.08
CA ALA A 69 0.83 1.08 3.07
C ALA A 69 1.97 0.41 2.27
N ILE A 70 2.89 -0.27 2.96
CA ILE A 70 4.02 -0.94 2.31
C ILE A 70 3.57 -2.16 1.52
N SER A 71 2.58 -2.91 2.00
CA SER A 71 1.98 -4.02 1.26
C SER A 71 1.34 -3.55 -0.05
N ALA A 72 0.63 -2.41 -0.02
CA ALA A 72 0.03 -1.81 -1.21
C ALA A 72 1.09 -1.36 -2.23
N LEU A 73 2.16 -0.70 -1.77
CA LEU A 73 3.27 -0.30 -2.63
C LEU A 73 3.99 -1.52 -3.21
N ARG A 74 4.26 -2.55 -2.39
CA ARG A 74 4.89 -3.79 -2.86
C ARG A 74 4.06 -4.47 -3.93
N PHE A 75 2.74 -4.54 -3.75
CA PHE A 75 1.82 -5.05 -4.76
C PHE A 75 1.92 -4.25 -6.07
N PHE A 76 1.82 -2.92 -5.97
CA PHE A 76 1.86 -2.04 -7.12
C PHE A 76 3.15 -2.19 -7.94
N PHE A 77 4.33 -2.20 -7.30
CA PHE A 77 5.60 -2.32 -8.01
C PHE A 77 5.85 -3.71 -8.61
N ASN A 78 5.44 -4.78 -7.90
CA ASN A 78 5.67 -6.16 -8.35
C ASN A 78 4.68 -6.62 -9.40
N VAL A 79 3.40 -6.29 -9.20
CA VAL A 79 2.30 -6.85 -9.99
C VAL A 79 1.95 -5.91 -11.12
N THR A 80 1.69 -4.64 -10.81
CA THR A 80 1.20 -3.68 -11.81
C THR A 80 2.30 -3.11 -12.70
N LEU A 81 3.52 -2.95 -12.17
CA LEU A 81 4.67 -2.46 -12.93
C LEU A 81 5.62 -3.57 -13.38
N GLU A 82 5.38 -4.82 -12.96
CA GLU A 82 6.22 -5.99 -13.26
C GLU A 82 7.72 -5.75 -13.01
N ARG A 83 8.05 -4.86 -12.07
CA ARG A 83 9.45 -4.56 -11.72
C ARG A 83 9.90 -5.60 -10.70
N ALA A 84 11.00 -6.28 -11.01
CA ALA A 84 11.61 -7.24 -10.10
C ALA A 84 11.97 -6.56 -8.77
N TRP A 85 11.14 -6.79 -7.76
CA TRP A 85 11.43 -6.43 -6.37
C TRP A 85 12.64 -7.20 -5.80
N GLY A 86 13.18 -8.15 -6.56
CA GLY A 86 14.26 -9.06 -6.16
C GLY A 86 15.66 -8.46 -6.01
N SER A 87 15.93 -7.21 -6.41
CA SER A 87 17.14 -6.52 -5.92
C SER A 87 16.90 -5.86 -4.56
N ILE A 88 15.65 -5.84 -4.07
CA ILE A 88 15.19 -5.40 -2.75
C ILE A 88 15.06 -6.65 -1.87
N ALA A 89 16.18 -7.30 -1.54
CA ALA A 89 16.17 -8.41 -0.60
C ALA A 89 15.68 -7.90 0.76
N THR A 90 14.42 -8.20 1.08
CA THR A 90 13.94 -8.25 2.46
C THR A 90 13.17 -9.55 2.54
N SER A 91 13.88 -10.57 3.01
CA SER A 91 13.34 -11.88 3.32
C SER A 91 12.17 -11.75 4.28
N GLN A 92 10.95 -11.83 3.74
CA GLN A 92 9.79 -12.35 4.46
C GLN A 92 8.70 -12.67 3.44
N GLU A 93 8.73 -13.93 2.99
CA GLU A 93 7.56 -14.65 2.55
C GLU A 93 6.55 -14.68 3.70
N ALA A 94 5.32 -14.26 3.44
CA ALA A 94 4.18 -14.56 4.29
C ALA A 94 3.29 -15.51 3.48
N PRO A 95 2.91 -16.67 4.04
CA PRO A 95 2.19 -17.69 3.29
C PRO A 95 0.78 -17.20 2.96
N GLU A 96 0.43 -17.40 1.70
CA GLU A 96 -0.92 -17.28 1.18
C GLU A 96 -1.78 -18.42 1.73
N ALA A 97 -2.47 -18.20 2.86
CA ALA A 97 -3.68 -18.95 3.22
C ALA A 97 -4.34 -18.35 4.48
N ALA A 98 -5.55 -17.82 4.34
CA ALA A 98 -6.71 -18.19 5.15
C ALA A 98 -7.91 -17.28 4.81
N HIS A 99 -8.90 -17.89 4.18
CA HIS A 99 -10.28 -17.43 4.22
C HIS A 99 -10.78 -17.38 5.68
N GLY A 100 -11.50 -16.32 6.06
CA GLY A 100 -12.25 -16.22 7.33
C GLY A 100 -12.10 -14.87 8.06
N LYS A 101 -12.97 -13.90 7.76
CA LYS A 101 -13.20 -12.68 8.58
C LYS A 101 -13.84 -13.10 9.93
N PRO A 102 -13.80 -12.34 11.05
CA PRO A 102 -13.83 -10.86 11.11
C PRO A 102 -12.91 -10.21 12.17
N GLY A 103 -12.59 -8.92 12.01
CA GLY A 103 -12.07 -8.14 13.14
C GLY A 103 -11.15 -6.97 12.81
N ARG A 104 -11.73 -5.76 12.92
CA ARG A 104 -11.11 -4.55 13.47
C ARG A 104 -9.82 -4.03 12.80
N TYR A 105 -9.99 -3.34 11.67
CA TYR A 105 -9.44 -1.98 11.61
C TYR A 105 -10.60 -1.05 11.97
N ALA A 106 -10.75 -0.81 13.28
CA ALA A 106 -11.54 0.33 13.73
C ALA A 106 -10.87 1.57 13.14
N VAL A 107 -11.61 2.28 12.31
CA VAL A 107 -11.34 3.68 12.02
C VAL A 107 -11.52 4.38 13.36
N SER A 108 -10.44 4.57 14.12
CA SER A 108 -10.53 5.31 15.37
C SER A 108 -10.90 6.75 15.07
N ASP A 109 -11.99 7.15 15.72
CA ASP A 109 -12.69 8.41 15.72
C ASP A 109 -11.80 9.65 15.64
N CYS A 110 -12.23 10.58 14.77
CA CYS A 110 -12.00 12.00 14.97
C CYS A 110 -12.82 12.45 16.20
N GLU A 111 -12.36 12.16 17.40
CA GLU A 111 -12.88 12.80 18.62
C GLU A 111 -12.06 14.05 18.95
N ARG A 112 -12.64 15.19 18.56
CA ARG A 112 -12.85 16.41 19.37
C ARG A 112 -11.71 16.82 20.32
N ALA A 113 -11.01 17.89 19.97
CA ALA A 113 -10.33 18.74 20.94
C ALA A 113 -11.12 20.05 21.08
N ASP A 114 -11.40 20.37 22.34
CA ASP A 114 -12.12 21.53 22.88
C ASP A 114 -11.56 22.88 22.41
#